data_AF-A0A2E9LYJ1-F1
#
_entry.id   AF-A0A2E9LYJ1-F1
#
_cell.length_a   1.000
_cell.length_b   1.000
_cell.length_c   1.000
_cell.angle_alpha   90.00
_cell.angle_beta   90.00
_cell.angle_gamma   90.00
#
_symmetry.space_group_name_H-M   'P 1'
#
loop_
_entity.id
_entity.type
_entity.pdbx_description
1 polymer ?
#
loop_
_entity_poly.entity_id
_entity_poly.type
_entity_poly.pdbx_seq_one_letter_code
_entity_poly.pdbx_strand_id
1 'polypeptide(L)'
;FGADDIVYSNLFTGVHGNYLKPSIEAAGLDPNNLPESDPSAMDFGSGGNTDAKAWKNIWGCGQGIGAVKSLGSTADYVAKLSDEYQQAKARINAL
;
A
#
# COMPACT_ATOMS: atom_id res chain seq x y z
N PHE A 1 7.45 -3.71 8.03
CA PHE A 1 7.48 -2.70 6.96
C PHE A 1 7.33 -1.32 7.54
N GLY A 2 7.92 -0.32 6.91
CA GLY A 2 7.85 1.09 7.28
C GLY A 2 7.57 1.99 6.07
N ALA A 3 7.60 3.31 6.28
CA ALA A 3 7.37 4.27 5.21
C ALA A 3 8.39 4.15 4.06
N ASP A 4 9.64 3.78 4.37
CA ASP A 4 10.73 3.62 3.39
C ASP A 4 10.59 2.35 2.52
N ASP A 5 9.63 1.49 2.86
CA ASP A 5 9.26 0.32 2.05
C ASP A 5 8.20 0.66 1.00
N ILE A 6 7.79 1.92 0.87
CA ILE A 6 6.76 2.35 -0.10
C ILE A 6 7.43 2.90 -1.36
N VAL A 7 7.04 2.35 -2.51
CA VAL A 7 7.48 2.78 -3.84
C VAL A 7 6.31 3.44 -4.55
N TYR A 8 6.53 4.65 -5.07
CA TYR A 8 5.56 5.36 -5.89
C TYR A 8 5.86 5.10 -7.37
N SER A 9 4.94 4.44 -8.08
CA SER A 9 5.16 4.04 -9.48
C SER A 9 3.83 4.04 -10.23
N ASN A 10 3.86 4.26 -11.54
CA ASN A 10 2.70 4.08 -12.42
C ASN A 10 2.74 2.77 -13.22
N LEU A 11 3.79 1.96 -13.04
CA LEU A 11 4.08 0.78 -13.86
C LEU A 11 2.94 -0.24 -13.88
N PHE A 12 2.29 -0.46 -12.74
CA PHE A 12 1.41 -1.62 -12.55
C PHE A 12 -0.05 -1.37 -12.95
N THR A 13 -0.48 -0.11 -13.04
CA THR A 13 -1.88 0.26 -13.32
C THR A 13 -2.00 1.36 -14.37
N GLY A 14 -0.89 1.89 -14.89
CA GLY A 14 -0.87 3.07 -15.76
C GLY A 14 -1.11 4.40 -15.04
N VAL A 15 -1.45 4.37 -13.74
CA VAL A 15 -1.59 5.56 -12.88
C VAL A 15 -0.70 5.43 -11.66
N HIS A 16 -0.18 6.54 -11.15
CA HIS A 16 0.72 6.46 -10.01
C HIS A 16 0.01 5.94 -8.74
N GLY A 17 0.53 4.86 -8.18
CA GLY A 17 0.10 4.23 -6.95
C GLY A 17 1.26 4.01 -5.97
N ASN A 18 0.90 3.72 -4.71
CA ASN A 18 1.86 3.36 -3.66
C ASN A 18 1.90 1.84 -3.50
N TYR A 19 3.08 1.25 -3.66
CA TYR A 19 3.29 -0.20 -3.64
C TYR A 19 4.34 -0.60 -2.62
N LEU A 20 4.18 -1.79 -2.05
CA LEU A 20 5.12 -2.35 -1.08
C LEU A 20 6.36 -2.88 -1.81
N LYS A 21 7.53 -2.31 -1.52
CA LYS A 21 8.84 -2.70 -2.05
C LYS A 21 9.09 -4.23 -1.99
N PRO A 22 8.92 -4.91 -0.83
CA PRO A 22 9.00 -6.37 -0.76
C PRO A 22 8.11 -7.14 -1.74
N SER A 23 6.93 -6.62 -2.09
CA SER A 23 6.03 -7.30 -3.04
C SER A 23 6.53 -7.18 -4.48
N ILE A 24 7.17 -6.06 -4.82
CA ILE A 24 7.82 -5.81 -6.10
C ILE A 24 9.05 -6.72 -6.27
N GLU A 25 9.89 -6.81 -5.23
CA GLU A 25 11.05 -7.70 -5.18
C GLU A 25 10.63 -9.18 -5.31
N ALA A 26 9.57 -9.58 -4.60
CA ALA A 26 9.02 -10.93 -4.69
C ALA A 26 8.47 -11.28 -6.08
N ALA A 27 8.05 -10.27 -6.85
CA ALA A 27 7.65 -10.42 -8.26
C ALA A 27 8.85 -10.43 -9.24
N GLY A 28 10.09 -10.33 -8.74
CA GLY A 28 11.32 -10.37 -9.54
C GLY A 28 11.71 -9.04 -10.18
N LEU A 29 11.16 -7.92 -9.71
CA LEU A 29 11.47 -6.58 -10.21
C LEU A 29 12.37 -5.81 -9.24
N ASP A 30 13.19 -4.87 -9.77
CA ASP A 30 13.97 -3.95 -8.94
C ASP A 30 13.13 -2.72 -8.57
N PRO A 31 12.76 -2.52 -7.29
CA PRO A 31 11.98 -1.38 -6.85
C PRO A 31 12.69 -0.02 -7.01
N ASN A 32 14.01 0.00 -7.19
CA ASN A 32 14.79 1.22 -7.38
C ASN A 32 15.00 1.57 -8.86
N ASN A 33 14.58 0.69 -9.78
CA ASN A 33 14.77 0.85 -11.21
C ASN A 33 13.56 0.34 -12.00
N LEU A 34 12.36 0.76 -11.56
CA LEU A 34 11.12 0.43 -12.24
C LEU A 34 10.96 1.30 -13.51
N PRO A 35 10.57 0.70 -14.65
CA PRO A 35 10.16 1.48 -15.82
C PRO A 35 8.96 2.39 -15.51
N GLU A 36 8.88 3.53 -16.19
CA GLU A 36 7.64 4.31 -16.24
C GLU A 36 6.69 3.73 -17.29
N SER A 37 5.41 3.61 -16.95
CA SER A 37 4.38 3.26 -17.92
C SER A 37 3.95 4.50 -18.71
N ASP A 38 3.71 4.32 -20.01
CA ASP A 38 3.02 5.33 -20.82
C ASP A 38 1.56 5.44 -20.33
N PRO A 39 1.04 6.65 -20.04
CA PRO A 39 -0.37 6.85 -19.68
C PRO A 39 -1.36 6.35 -20.74
N SER A 40 -0.95 6.26 -22.01
CA SER A 40 -1.75 5.69 -23.10
C SER A 40 -1.76 4.16 -23.11
N ALA A 41 -0.87 3.52 -22.35
CA ALA A 41 -0.85 2.07 -22.09
C ALA A 41 -1.73 1.67 -20.90
N MET A 42 -2.62 2.56 -20.45
CA MET A 42 -3.57 2.31 -19.35
C MET A 42 -4.54 1.18 -19.72
N ASP A 43 -4.23 -0.02 -19.24
CA ASP A 43 -5.09 -1.21 -19.37
C ASP A 43 -5.74 -1.53 -18.03
N PHE A 44 -7.03 -1.16 -17.88
CA PHE A 44 -7.87 -1.64 -16.78
C PHE A 44 -8.44 -3.05 -17.05
N GLY A 45 -8.19 -3.59 -18.25
CA GLY A 45 -8.54 -4.94 -18.62
C GLY A 45 -7.54 -5.94 -18.06
N SER A 46 -8.03 -7.10 -17.65
CA SER A 46 -7.21 -8.26 -17.28
C SER A 46 -6.50 -8.92 -18.49
N GLY A 47 -6.25 -8.17 -19.58
CA GLY A 47 -6.14 -8.72 -20.94
C GLY A 47 -4.92 -8.32 -21.79
N GLY A 48 -4.02 -7.45 -21.34
CA GLY A 48 -2.87 -6.99 -22.13
C GLY A 48 -1.52 -7.51 -21.64
N ASN A 49 -1.10 -8.70 -22.12
CA ASN A 49 0.28 -9.25 -22.27
C ASN A 49 1.37 -8.98 -21.20
N THR A 50 1.01 -8.45 -20.04
CA THR A 50 1.74 -8.48 -18.78
C THR A 50 0.95 -9.45 -17.92
N ASP A 51 1.62 -10.47 -17.40
CA ASP A 51 0.98 -11.56 -16.67
C ASP A 51 -0.18 -11.05 -15.82
N ALA A 52 -1.38 -11.58 -16.07
CA ALA A 52 -2.68 -11.21 -15.48
C ALA A 52 -2.78 -11.42 -13.94
N LYS A 53 -1.63 -11.35 -13.25
CA LYS A 53 -1.36 -11.57 -11.84
C LYS A 53 -0.56 -10.42 -11.21
N ALA A 54 -0.28 -9.32 -11.91
CA ALA A 54 0.39 -8.15 -11.31
C ALA A 54 -0.33 -7.70 -10.02
N TRP A 55 -1.66 -7.58 -10.02
CA TRP A 55 -2.45 -7.27 -8.81
C TRP A 55 -2.36 -8.31 -7.69
N LYS A 56 -2.06 -9.57 -8.01
CA LYS A 56 -1.96 -10.65 -7.02
C LYS A 56 -0.62 -10.60 -6.28
N ASN A 57 0.44 -10.23 -6.99
CA ASN A 57 1.80 -10.27 -6.49
C ASN A 57 2.34 -8.89 -6.07
N ILE A 58 1.76 -7.81 -6.60
CA ILE A 58 2.12 -6.42 -6.29
C ILE A 58 1.08 -5.87 -5.33
N TRP A 59 1.50 -5.52 -4.12
CA TRP A 59 0.59 -5.11 -3.05
C TRP A 59 0.60 -3.60 -2.88
N GLY A 60 -0.57 -2.98 -2.96
CA GLY A 60 -0.76 -1.58 -2.63
C GLY A 60 -0.77 -1.35 -1.12
N CYS A 61 -0.02 -0.38 -0.63
CA CYS A 61 -0.11 0.08 0.77
C CYS A 61 0.40 1.52 0.92
N GLY A 62 -0.02 2.20 1.99
CA GLY A 62 0.42 3.55 2.32
C GLY A 62 1.57 3.57 3.33
N GLN A 63 2.14 4.76 3.54
CA GLN A 63 3.26 5.01 4.46
C GLN A 63 2.91 4.67 5.93
N GLY A 64 1.62 4.62 6.26
CA GLY A 64 1.11 4.20 7.57
C GLY A 64 1.22 2.70 7.86
N ILE A 65 1.72 1.87 6.92
CA ILE A 65 1.81 0.40 7.09
C ILE A 65 2.54 -0.02 8.36
N GLY A 66 3.51 0.78 8.82
CA GLY A 66 4.26 0.53 10.04
C GLY A 66 3.42 0.53 11.32
N ALA A 67 2.22 1.14 11.31
CA ALA A 67 1.29 1.14 12.44
C ALA A 67 0.51 -0.18 12.59
N VAL A 68 0.44 -1.00 11.54
CA VAL A 68 -0.27 -2.29 11.57
C VAL A 68 0.62 -3.33 12.25
N LYS A 69 0.25 -3.76 13.46
CA LYS A 69 1.05 -4.69 14.30
C LYS A 69 0.40 -6.05 14.52
N SER A 70 -0.88 -6.20 14.20
CA SER A 70 -1.64 -7.42 14.49
C SER A 70 -2.75 -7.59 13.48
N LEU A 71 -3.14 -8.85 13.29
CA LEU A 71 -4.38 -9.21 12.59
C LEU A 71 -5.50 -9.35 13.62
N GLY A 72 -6.73 -9.08 13.21
CA GLY A 72 -7.89 -9.13 14.10
C GLY A 72 -9.19 -8.87 13.36
N SER A 73 -10.29 -8.86 14.10
CA SER A 73 -11.58 -8.51 13.51
C SER A 73 -11.66 -7.00 13.22
N THR A 74 -12.47 -6.63 12.23
CA THR A 74 -12.78 -5.23 11.95
C THR A 74 -13.39 -4.54 13.18
N ALA A 75 -14.24 -5.26 13.92
CA ALA A 75 -14.92 -4.72 15.10
C ALA A 75 -13.91 -4.34 16.19
N ASP A 76 -12.97 -5.23 16.52
CA ASP A 76 -11.95 -4.97 17.54
C ASP A 76 -11.04 -3.82 17.14
N TYR A 77 -10.69 -3.73 15.85
CA TYR A 77 -9.82 -2.66 15.36
C TYR A 77 -10.51 -1.29 15.39
N VAL A 78 -11.78 -1.22 14.99
CA VAL A 78 -12.58 0.03 15.08
C VAL A 78 -12.77 0.45 16.53
N ALA A 79 -13.07 -0.49 17.43
CA ALA A 79 -13.19 -0.22 18.86
C ALA A 79 -11.88 0.35 19.43
N LYS A 80 -10.75 -0.29 19.11
CA LYS A 80 -9.42 0.18 19.49
C LYS A 80 -9.15 1.61 19.01
N LEU A 81 -9.40 1.92 17.74
CA LEU A 81 -9.18 3.27 17.18
C LEU A 81 -10.05 4.33 17.88
N SER A 82 -11.31 3.98 18.19
CA SER A 82 -12.21 4.86 18.94
C SER A 82 -11.65 5.17 20.32
N ASP A 83 -11.20 4.14 21.05
CA ASP A 83 -10.66 4.29 22.40
C ASP A 83 -9.35 5.10 22.41
N GLU A 84 -8.43 4.81 21.50
CA GLU A 84 -7.16 5.55 21.35
C GLU A 84 -7.40 7.03 21.04
N TYR A 85 -8.39 7.34 20.20
CA TYR A 85 -8.77 8.73 19.91
C TYR A 85 -9.32 9.46 21.13
N GLN A 86 -10.22 8.85 21.91
CA GLN A 86 -10.77 9.48 23.11
C GLN A 86 -9.68 9.73 24.16
N GLN A 87 -8.76 8.78 24.33
CA GLN A 87 -7.61 8.94 25.22
C GLN A 87 -6.70 10.09 24.77
N ALA A 88 -6.39 10.18 23.48
CA ALA A 88 -5.59 11.27 22.93
C ALA A 88 -6.26 12.64 23.12
N LYS A 89 -7.58 12.73 22.87
CA LYS A 89 -8.37 13.93 23.10
C LYS A 89 -8.37 14.36 24.56
N ALA A 90 -8.60 13.43 25.49
CA ALA A 90 -8.57 13.72 26.92
C ALA A 90 -7.19 14.20 27.38
N ARG A 91 -6.11 13.57 26.90
CA ARG A 91 -4.73 13.98 27.18
C ARG A 91 -4.45 15.40 26.70
N ILE A 92 -4.85 15.76 25.48
CA ILE A 92 -4.64 17.09 24.92
C ILE A 92 -5.43 18.15 25.71
N ASN A 93 -6.66 17.85 26.12
CA ASN A 93 -7.47 18.77 26.91
C ASN A 93 -6.98 18.97 28.35
N ALA A 94 -6.12 18.08 28.85
CA ALA A 94 -5.54 18.15 30.19
C ALA A 94 -4.16 18.83 30.21
N LEU A 95 -3.63 19.24 29.05
CA LEU A 95 -2.44 20.10 28.91
C LEU A 95 -2.84 21.57 29.05
#